data_AF-A0A5R9F726-F1
#
_entry.id   AF-A0A5R9F726-F1
#
_cell.length_a   1.000
_cell.length_b   1.000
_cell.length_c   1.000
_cell.angle_alpha   90.00
_cell.angle_beta   90.00
_cell.angle_gamma   90.00
#
_symmetry.space_group_name_H-M   'P 1'
#
loop_
_entity.id
_entity.type
_entity.pdbx_description
1 polymer ?
#
loop_
_entity_poly.entity_id
_entity_poly.type
_entity_poly.pdbx_seq_one_letter_code
_entity_poly.pdbx_strand_id
1 'polypeptide(L)'
;MELSFGLILNIIIAIYLFVDAKKRDRSPILWGILGLLFGLLPLGIYLIITGRKLWGWILVIISILYFIFAVIAGIFGILFSLFQGQ
;
A
#
# COMPACT_ATOMS: atom_id res chain seq x y z
N MET A 1 11.48 -16.32 -1.49
CA MET A 1 11.63 -15.38 -2.61
C MET A 1 10.46 -14.38 -2.73
N GLU A 2 9.28 -14.65 -2.13
CA GLU A 2 8.12 -13.73 -2.17
C GLU A 2 8.26 -12.48 -1.27
N LEU A 3 8.87 -12.63 -0.10
CA LEU A 3 9.11 -11.52 0.84
C LEU A 3 10.01 -10.41 0.24
N SER A 4 10.93 -10.78 -0.65
CA SER A 4 11.82 -9.85 -1.35
C SER A 4 11.06 -8.95 -2.31
N PHE A 5 10.03 -9.47 -2.99
CA PHE A 5 9.31 -8.72 -4.02
C PHE A 5 8.44 -7.60 -3.42
N GLY A 6 7.73 -7.89 -2.32
CA GLY A 6 6.94 -6.87 -1.62
C GLY A 6 7.80 -5.73 -1.05
N LEU A 7 8.96 -6.07 -0.52
CA LEU A 7 9.90 -5.08 0.03
C LEU A 7 10.50 -4.21 -1.09
N ILE A 8 10.89 -4.81 -2.22
CA ILE A 8 11.35 -4.08 -3.41
C ILE A 8 10.27 -3.13 -3.94
N LEU A 9 9.02 -3.60 -4.02
CA LEU A 9 7.90 -2.78 -4.48
C LEU A 9 7.66 -1.57 -3.56
N ASN A 10 7.69 -1.75 -2.24
CA ASN A 10 7.58 -0.65 -1.28
C ASN A 10 8.75 0.34 -1.40
N ILE A 11 9.97 -0.15 -1.65
CA ILE A 11 11.13 0.72 -1.90
C ILE A 11 10.92 1.54 -3.18
N ILE A 12 10.48 0.93 -4.28
CA ILE A 12 10.21 1.64 -5.54
C ILE A 12 9.16 2.74 -5.31
N ILE A 13 8.10 2.43 -4.57
CA ILE A 13 7.04 3.39 -4.23
C ILE A 13 7.60 4.53 -3.37
N ALA A 14 8.40 4.22 -2.35
CA ALA A 14 9.04 5.21 -1.49
C ALA A 14 9.92 6.17 -2.30
N ILE A 15 10.73 5.64 -3.22
CA ILE A 15 11.58 6.45 -4.11
C ILE A 15 10.71 7.33 -5.01
N TYR A 16 9.69 6.77 -5.64
CA TYR A 16 8.77 7.52 -6.49
C TYR A 16 8.13 8.69 -5.74
N LEU A 17 7.60 8.42 -4.55
CA LEU A 17 6.93 9.40 -3.70
C LEU A 17 7.91 10.48 -3.22
N PHE A 18 9.11 10.10 -2.81
CA PHE A 18 10.15 11.04 -2.40
C PHE A 18 10.54 11.99 -3.54
N VAL A 19 10.80 11.45 -4.73
CA VAL A 19 11.23 12.22 -5.90
C VAL A 19 10.11 13.12 -6.42
N ASP A 20 8.87 12.64 -6.52
CA ASP A 20 7.75 13.45 -7.01
C ASP A 20 7.33 14.51 -5.97
N ALA A 21 7.39 14.21 -4.67
CA ALA A 21 7.07 15.18 -3.62
C ALA A 21 8.01 16.39 -3.62
N LYS A 22 9.30 16.16 -3.90
CA LYS A 22 10.29 17.24 -4.04
C LYS A 22 9.95 18.22 -5.18
N LYS A 23 9.24 17.76 -6.22
CA LYS A 23 8.84 18.58 -7.38
C LYS A 23 7.54 19.36 -7.16
N ARG A 24 6.80 19.09 -6.07
CA ARG A 24 5.43 19.58 -5.84
C ARG A 24 5.25 20.31 -4.51
N ASP A 25 6.32 20.85 -3.95
CA ASP A 25 6.34 21.56 -2.65
C ASP A 25 5.69 20.77 -1.49
N ARG A 26 5.86 19.43 -1.50
CA ARG A 26 5.42 18.55 -0.42
C ARG A 26 6.63 17.96 0.28
N SER A 27 6.50 17.63 1.57
CA SER A 27 7.58 17.03 2.35
C SER A 27 8.02 15.68 1.75
N PRO A 28 9.22 15.57 1.15
CA PRO A 28 9.67 14.35 0.47
C PRO A 28 9.86 13.19 1.45
N ILE A 29 10.40 13.49 2.63
CA ILE A 29 10.71 12.52 3.67
C ILE A 29 9.44 11.85 4.19
N LEU A 30 8.39 12.65 4.46
CA LEU A 30 7.09 12.13 4.91
C LEU A 30 6.50 11.16 3.88
N TRP A 31 6.44 11.56 2.61
CA TRP A 31 5.87 10.72 1.55
C TRP A 31 6.71 9.47 1.27
N GLY A 32 8.04 9.57 1.36
CA GLY A 32 8.93 8.41 1.24
C GLY A 32 8.72 7.38 2.36
N ILE A 33 8.68 7.84 3.62
CA ILE A 33 8.46 6.95 4.78
C ILE A 33 7.07 6.30 4.71
N LEU A 34 6.04 7.08 4.37
CA LEU A 34 4.68 6.55 4.20
C LEU A 34 4.65 5.47 3.11
N GLY A 35 5.27 5.73 1.96
CA GLY A 35 5.39 4.76 0.87
C GLY A 35 6.09 3.47 1.25
N LEU A 36 7.13 3.57 2.08
CA LEU A 36 7.89 2.40 2.53
C LEU A 36 7.07 1.52 3.49
N LEU A 37 6.35 2.15 4.43
CA LEU A 37 5.60 1.46 5.48
C LEU A 37 4.25 0.92 5.01
N PHE A 38 3.53 1.69 4.19
CA PHE A 38 2.14 1.40 3.83
C PHE A 38 1.97 1.09 2.33
N GLY A 39 3.04 1.14 1.53
CA GLY A 39 3.05 0.69 0.14
C GLY A 39 2.09 1.44 -0.77
N LEU A 40 1.15 0.72 -1.38
CA LEU A 40 0.24 1.22 -2.42
C LEU A 40 -0.76 2.28 -1.92
N LEU A 41 -1.15 2.25 -0.64
CA LEU A 41 -2.13 3.19 -0.09
C LEU A 41 -1.65 4.65 -0.16
N PRO A 42 -0.48 5.01 0.41
CA PRO A 42 0.10 6.34 0.26
C PRO A 42 0.26 6.75 -1.19
N LEU A 43 0.62 5.82 -2.09
CA LEU A 43 0.73 6.11 -3.52
C LEU A 43 -0.60 6.57 -4.10
N GLY A 44 -1.69 5.83 -3.82
CA GLY A 44 -3.03 6.22 -4.26
C GLY A 44 -3.45 7.58 -3.72
N ILE A 45 -3.31 7.82 -2.42
CA ILE A 45 -3.64 9.10 -1.78
C ILE A 45 -2.82 10.23 -2.38
N TYR A 46 -1.52 10.00 -2.58
CA TYR A 46 -0.61 10.97 -3.18
C TYR A 46 -1.05 11.35 -4.61
N LEU A 47 -1.45 10.37 -5.41
CA LEU A 47 -1.99 10.64 -6.76
C LEU A 47 -3.26 11.48 -6.72
N ILE A 48 -4.16 11.26 -5.75
CA ILE A 48 -5.39 12.05 -5.57
C ILE A 48 -5.05 13.52 -5.28
N ILE A 49 -4.16 13.78 -4.33
CA ILE A 49 -3.80 15.15 -3.92
C ILE A 49 -2.96 15.87 -4.99
N THR A 50 -2.26 15.14 -5.86
CA THR A 50 -1.42 15.69 -6.95
C THR A 50 -2.19 15.87 -8.25
N GLY A 51 -3.51 15.71 -8.23
CA GLY A 51 -4.41 15.96 -9.36
C GLY A 51 -4.67 14.75 -10.27
N ARG A 52 -3.99 13.62 -10.05
CA ARG A 52 -4.16 12.36 -10.78
C ARG A 52 -5.27 11.52 -10.15
N LYS A 53 -6.46 12.12 -10.00
CA LYS A 53 -7.57 11.58 -9.20
C LYS A 53 -8.03 10.19 -9.63
N LEU A 54 -8.18 9.94 -10.93
CA LEU A 54 -8.66 8.64 -11.43
C LEU A 54 -7.73 7.49 -11.01
N TRP A 55 -6.44 7.59 -11.33
CA TRP A 55 -5.44 6.59 -10.94
C TRP A 55 -5.30 6.45 -9.43
N GLY A 56 -5.38 7.57 -8.70
CA GLY A 56 -5.34 7.56 -7.25
C GLY A 56 -6.50 6.79 -6.63
N TRP A 57 -7.73 7.04 -7.08
CA TRP A 57 -8.91 6.30 -6.61
C TRP A 57 -8.85 4.81 -6.96
N ILE A 58 -8.39 4.46 -8.16
CA ILE A 58 -8.20 3.06 -8.55
C ILE A 58 -7.26 2.35 -7.57
N LEU A 59 -6.10 2.94 -7.28
CA LEU A 59 -5.13 2.36 -6.34
C LEU A 59 -5.68 2.25 -4.91
N VAL A 60 -6.40 3.28 -4.44
CA VAL A 60 -7.01 3.27 -3.11
C VAL A 60 -8.07 2.17 -3.00
N ILE A 61 -8.97 2.07 -3.99
CA ILE A 61 -10.03 1.04 -4.01
C ILE A 61 -9.42 -0.36 -4.03
N ILE A 62 -8.44 -0.61 -4.90
CA ILE A 62 -7.74 -1.91 -4.98
C ILE A 62 -7.08 -2.25 -3.64
N SER A 63 -6.41 -1.27 -3.01
CA SER A 63 -5.74 -1.48 -1.73
C SER A 63 -6.73 -1.80 -0.61
N ILE A 64 -7.87 -1.11 -0.58
CA ILE A 64 -8.95 -1.38 0.40
C ILE A 64 -9.55 -2.77 0.18
N LEU A 65 -9.85 -3.14 -1.07
CA LEU A 65 -10.38 -4.47 -1.40
C LEU A 65 -9.41 -5.58 -1.00
N TYR A 66 -8.11 -5.41 -1.30
CA TYR A 66 -7.07 -6.35 -0.89
C TYR A 66 -7.01 -6.48 0.63
N PHE A 67 -7.08 -5.37 1.37
CA PHE A 67 -7.06 -5.40 2.83
C PHE A 67 -8.28 -6.14 3.41
N ILE A 68 -9.49 -5.85 2.90
CA ILE A 68 -10.72 -6.55 3.31
C ILE A 68 -10.59 -8.05 3.03
N PHE A 69 -10.13 -8.43 1.85
CA PHE A 69 -9.95 -9.82 1.48
C PHE A 69 -8.93 -10.53 2.38
N ALA A 70 -7.78 -9.89 2.65
CA ALA A 70 -6.76 -10.43 3.53
C ALA A 70 -7.27 -10.63 4.98
N VAL A 71 -8.06 -9.69 5.49
CA VAL A 71 -8.69 -9.81 6.83
C VAL A 71 -9.68 -10.99 6.85
N ILE A 72 -10.56 -11.10 5.86
CA ILE A 72 -11.52 -12.21 5.76
C ILE A 72 -10.77 -13.55 5.68
N ALA A 73 -9.81 -13.66 4.76
CA ALA A 73 -9.00 -14.87 4.60
C ALA A 73 -8.23 -15.23 5.88
N GLY A 74 -7.68 -14.24 6.58
CA GLY A 74 -7.00 -14.43 7.86
C GLY A 74 -7.93 -14.97 8.94
N ILE A 75 -9.13 -14.41 9.09
CA ILE A 75 -10.15 -14.88 10.04
C ILE A 75 -10.57 -16.32 9.70
N PHE A 76 -10.88 -16.60 8.44
CA PHE A 76 -11.23 -17.94 7.98
C PHE A 76 -10.10 -18.95 8.23
N GLY A 77 -8.84 -18.58 7.97
CA GLY A 77 -7.68 -19.42 8.23
C GLY A 77 -7.50 -19.75 9.72
N ILE A 78 -7.68 -18.76 10.60
CA ILE A 78 -7.63 -18.97 12.05
C ILE A 78 -8.76 -19.91 12.49
N LEU A 79 -10.01 -19.64 12.07
CA LEU A 79 -11.15 -20.47 12.42
C LEU A 79 -10.96 -21.92 11.94
N PHE A 80 -10.53 -22.11 10.69
CA PHE A 80 -10.26 -23.42 10.12
C PHE A 80 -9.18 -24.19 10.90
N SER A 81 -8.10 -23.52 11.29
CA SER A 81 -7.04 -24.10 12.14
C SER A 81 -7.58 -24.57 13.49
N LEU A 82 -8.46 -23.78 14.13
CA LEU A 82 -9.09 -24.14 15.40
C LEU A 82 -10.06 -25.32 15.27
N PHE A 83 -10.74 -25.47 14.14
CA PHE A 83 -11.65 -26.61 13.89
C PHE A 83 -10.94 -27.92 13.55
N GLN A 84 -9.72 -27.88 12.99
CA GLN A 84 -8.91 -29.08 12.73
C GLN A 84 -7.98 -29.48 13.90
N GLY A 85 -7.80 -28.58 14.86
CA GLY A 85 -7.00 -28.81 16.07
C GLY A 85 -7.76 -29.48 17.24
N GLN A 86 -9.00 -29.93 17.02
CA GLN A 86 -9.76 -30.85 17.88
C GLN A 86 -9.93 -32.18 17.17
#